data_AF-A0AA88JIC8-F1
#
_entry.id   AF-A0AA88JIC8-F1
#
_cell.length_a   1.000
_cell.length_b   1.000
_cell.length_c   1.000
_cell.angle_alpha   90.00
_cell.angle_beta   90.00
_cell.angle_gamma   90.00
#
_symmetry.space_group_name_H-M   'P 1'
#
loop_
_entity.id
_entity.type
_entity.pdbx_description
1 polymer ?
#
loop_
_entity_poly.entity_id
_entity_poly.type
_entity_poly.pdbx_seq_one_letter_code
_entity_poly.pdbx_strand_id
1 'polypeptide(L)' 'MKRVLVQGPGLGSFGPKWDGPYTITGIVRPGTYQLSDQDGRNLGLPWNADHLKRFYR' A
#
# COMPACT_ATOMS: atom_id res chain seq x y z
N MET A 1 -8.22 -12.67 1.24
CA MET A 1 -7.57 -11.46 1.78
C MET A 1 -6.94 -10.69 0.62
N LYS A 2 -7.20 -9.39 0.46
CA LYS A 2 -6.67 -8.59 -0.67
C LYS A 2 -5.28 -8.06 -0.31
N ARG A 3 -4.27 -8.40 -1.12
CA ARG A 3 -2.89 -7.94 -0.97
C ARG A 3 -2.60 -6.83 -1.98
N VAL A 4 -1.84 -5.82 -1.56
CA VAL A 4 -1.47 -4.66 -2.37
C VAL A 4 -0.01 -4.32 -2.15
N LEU A 5 0.65 -3.84 -3.20
CA LEU A 5 1.97 -3.24 -3.12
C LEU A 5 1.81 -1.74 -2.96
N VAL A 6 2.71 -1.11 -2.22
CA VAL A 6 2.66 0.33 -1.96
C VAL A 6 3.79 1.04 -2.68
N GLN A 7 3.50 2.13 -3.37
CA GLN A 7 4.53 2.99 -3.93
C GLN A 7 5.08 3.91 -2.84
N GLY A 8 6.35 3.73 -2.48
CA GLY A 8 7.04 4.67 -1.60
C GLY A 8 7.33 6.01 -2.30
N PRO A 9 7.56 7.10 -1.55
CA PRO A 9 8.08 8.34 -2.10
C PRO A 9 9.50 8.11 -2.63
N GLY A 10 9.60 7.70 -3.90
CA GLY A 10 10.86 7.46 -4.59
C GLY A 10 11.44 8.77 -5.12
N LEU A 11 12.55 9.21 -4.53
CA LEU A 11 13.45 10.17 -5.17
C LEU A 11 14.00 9.55 -6.46
N GLY A 12 13.79 10.22 -7.59
CA GLY A 12 14.70 10.20 -8.75
C GLY A 12 14.75 8.92 -9.61
N SER A 13 14.24 9.05 -10.83
CA SER A 13 14.67 8.38 -12.08
C SER A 13 14.70 6.85 -12.23
N PHE A 14 14.41 6.01 -11.22
CA PHE A 14 14.35 4.55 -11.38
C PHE A 14 13.02 3.94 -10.95
N GLY A 15 11.93 4.30 -11.63
CA GLY A 15 10.62 3.62 -11.55
C GLY A 15 9.92 3.64 -10.17
N PRO A 16 8.63 3.29 -10.11
CA PRO A 16 7.93 3.16 -8.83
C PRO A 16 8.54 2.00 -8.03
N LYS A 17 9.23 2.33 -6.93
CA LYS A 17 9.70 1.33 -5.94
C LYS A 17 8.47 0.85 -5.16
N TRP A 18 7.89 -0.24 -5.64
CA TRP A 18 6.84 -0.96 -4.95
C TRP A 18 7.45 -1.68 -3.76
N ASP A 19 7.04 -1.28 -2.57
CA ASP A 19 7.43 -1.91 -1.33
C ASP A 19 6.34 -2.90 -0.90
N GLY A 20 6.76 -4.06 -0.39
CA GLY A 20 6.00 -5.03 0.42
C GLY A 20 4.63 -5.53 -0.08
N PRO A 21 4.25 -6.79 0.18
CA PRO A 21 2.86 -7.20 0.09
C PRO A 21 2.09 -6.77 1.35
N TYR A 22 1.49 -5.59 1.31
CA TYR A 22 0.64 -5.06 2.38
C TYR A 22 -0.79 -5.59 2.29
N THR A 23 -1.48 -5.60 3.43
CA THR A 23 -2.90 -5.99 3.53
C THR A 23 -3.75 -4.78 3.84
N ILE A 24 -4.84 -4.59 3.10
CA ILE A 24 -5.83 -3.56 3.43
C ILE A 24 -6.57 -3.98 4.71
N THR A 25 -6.37 -3.25 5.80
CA THR A 25 -7.03 -3.49 7.08
C THR A 25 -8.27 -2.64 7.28
N GLY A 26 -8.38 -1.52 6.56
CA GLY A 26 -9.53 -0.62 6.67
C GLY A 26 -9.67 0.29 5.46
N ILE A 27 -10.84 0.88 5.30
CA ILE A 27 -11.13 1.89 4.30
C ILE A 27 -11.47 3.17 5.06
N VAL A 28 -10.63 4.20 4.94
CA VAL A 28 -10.89 5.50 5.58
C VAL A 28 -11.93 6.28 4.79
N ARG A 29 -11.80 6.25 3.47
CA ARG A 29 -12.72 6.85 2.51
C ARG A 29 -12.57 6.17 1.15
N PRO A 30 -13.52 6.30 0.22
CA PRO A 30 -13.34 5.81 -1.14
C PRO A 30 -12.03 6.35 -1.74
N GLY A 31 -11.14 5.45 -2.17
CA GLY A 31 -9.81 5.81 -2.68
C GLY A 31 -8.72 5.98 -1.61
N THR A 32 -9.00 5.74 -0.33
CA THR A 32 -7.98 5.80 0.74
C THR A 32 -8.15 4.65 1.73
N TYR A 33 -7.09 3.87 1.88
CA TYR A 33 -7.06 2.59 2.59
C TYR A 33 -6.04 2.61 3.72
N GLN A 34 -6.38 1.99 4.83
CA GLN A 34 -5.40 1.64 5.85
C GLN A 34 -4.75 0.32 5.47
N LEU A 35 -3.44 0.29 5.64
CA LEU A 35 -2.62 -0.86 5.29
C LEU A 35 -1.92 -1.37 6.54
N SER A 36 -1.73 -2.68 6.57
CA SER A 36 -0.88 -3.37 7.52
C SER A 36 0.18 -4.17 6.80
N ASP A 37 1.35 -4.22 7.42
CA ASP A 37 2.42 -5.13 7.05
C ASP A 37 2.03 -6.59 7.35
N GLN A 38 2.84 -7.54 6.88
CA GLN A 38 2.69 -8.97 7.09
C GLN A 38 2.70 -9.37 8.57
N ASP A 39 3.37 -8.59 9.42
CA ASP A 39 3.38 -8.73 10.88
C ASP A 39 2.12 -8.19 11.57
N GLY A 40 1.13 -7.70 10.83
CA GLY A 40 -0.08 -7.11 11.42
C GLY A 40 0.12 -5.69 11.98
N ARG A 41 1.27 -5.06 11.68
CA ARG A 41 1.54 -3.66 12.04
C ARG A 41 0.89 -2.72 11.03
N ASN A 42 -0.08 -1.93 11.50
CA ASN A 42 -0.64 -0.84 10.70
C ASN A 42 0.45 0.17 10.35
N LEU A 43 0.51 0.57 9.08
CA LEU A 43 1.45 1.58 8.57
C LEU A 43 1.19 3.01 9.08
N GLY A 44 0.24 3.18 10.00
CA GLY A 44 -0.10 4.44 10.67
C GLY A 44 -0.81 5.46 9.78
N LEU A 45 -0.33 5.66 8.55
CA LEU A 45 -0.89 6.60 7.60
C LEU A 45 -1.90 5.93 6.64
N PRO A 46 -3.01 6.63 6.33
CA PRO A 46 -3.91 6.22 5.27
C PRO A 46 -3.25 6.37 3.88
N TRP A 47 -3.28 5.30 3.08
CA TRP A 47 -2.70 5.24 1.75
C TRP A 47 -3.74 5.44 0.66
N ASN A 48 -3.44 6.31 -0.31
CA ASN A 48 -4.31 6.49 -1.48
C ASN A 48 -4.23 5.26 -2.40
N ALA A 49 -5.37 4.87 -2.99
CA ALA A 49 -5.49 3.89 -4.09
C ALA A 49 -4.49 4.12 -5.23
N ASP A 50 -4.17 5.38 -5.54
CA ASP A 50 -3.18 5.75 -6.57
C ASP A 50 -1.79 5.19 -6.26
N HIS A 51 -1.47 5.02 -4.98
CA HIS A 51 -0.22 4.44 -4.50
C HIS A 51 -0.33 2.93 -4.23
N LEU A 52 -1.48 2.32 -4.50
CA LEU A 52 -1.71 0.89 -4.33
C LEU A 52 -1.69 0.18 -5.68
N LYS A 53 -0.75 -0.75 -5.86
CA LYS A 53 -0.79 -1.69 -6.98
C LYS A 53 -1.37 -3.01 -6.50
N ARG A 54 -2.42 -3.47 -7.17
CA ARG A 54 -3.01 -4.77 -6.88
C ARG A 54 -1.95 -5.86 -7.10
N PHE A 55 -1.67 -6.62 -6.04
CA PHE A 55 -0.78 -7.77 -6.13
C PHE A 55 -1.56 -8.90 -6.81
N TYR A 56 -1.31 -9.12 -8.09
CA TYR A 56 -1.82 -10.29 -8.81
C TYR A 56 -0.79 -11.41 -8.66
N ARG A 57 -1.15 -12.43 -7.89
CA ARG A 57 -0.47 -13.73 -7.91
C ARG A 57 -1.45 -14.76 -8.44
#